data_AF-A0A8H9MI91-F1
#
_entry.id   AF-A0A8H9MI91-F1
#
_cell.length_a   1.000
_cell.length_b   1.000
_cell.length_c   1.000
_cell.angle_alpha   90.00
_cell.angle_beta   90.00
_cell.angle_gamma   90.00
#
_symmetry.space_group_name_H-M   'P 1'
#
loop_
_entity.id
_entity.type
_entity.pdbx_description
1 polymer ?
#
loop_
_entity_poly.entity_id
_entity_poly.type
_entity_poly.pdbx_seq_one_letter_code
_entity_poly.pdbx_strand_id
1 'polypeptide(L)'
;MDSTTLMLLVGGAVALIAGPLTARSSERREHVYGGAPARVLNLIACMGFVAILPTVLTGLLTGHGAAILPIGFGILGIALLASFAFGFIEGPARERAPKVVRSALNQWTEEDARKSGL
;
A
#
# COMPACT_ATOMS: atom_id res chain seq x y z
N MET A 1 -1.04 -14.20 -27.53
CA MET A 1 -1.31 -13.19 -26.49
C MET A 1 -0.47 -11.99 -26.82
N ASP A 2 -1.08 -10.82 -26.99
CA ASP A 2 -0.33 -9.59 -27.23
C ASP A 2 0.49 -9.22 -25.99
N SER A 3 1.56 -8.47 -26.22
CA SER A 3 2.53 -8.10 -25.20
C SER A 3 1.91 -7.25 -24.10
N THR A 4 0.94 -6.38 -24.42
CA THR A 4 0.19 -5.58 -23.44
C THR A 4 -0.64 -6.47 -22.51
N THR A 5 -1.36 -7.46 -23.05
CA THR A 5 -2.11 -8.42 -22.23
C THR A 5 -1.20 -9.23 -21.31
N LEU A 6 -0.02 -9.67 -21.77
CA LEU A 6 0.94 -10.37 -20.92
C LEU A 6 1.34 -9.53 -19.70
N MET A 7 1.64 -8.25 -19.92
CA MET A 7 2.08 -7.35 -18.86
C MET A 7 1.00 -7.09 -17.83
N LEU A 8 -0.24 -6.89 -18.27
CA LEU A 8 -1.39 -6.70 -17.40
C LEU A 8 -1.71 -7.96 -16.60
N LEU A 9 -1.53 -9.15 -17.20
CA LEU A 9 -1.70 -10.41 -16.49
C LEU A 9 -0.63 -10.62 -15.42
N VAL A 10 0.65 -10.37 -15.73
CA VAL A 10 1.73 -10.48 -14.75
C VAL A 10 1.55 -9.47 -13.61
N GLY A 11 1.29 -8.21 -13.95
CA GLY A 11 1.00 -7.16 -12.98
C GLY A 11 -0.21 -7.47 -12.11
N GLY A 12 -1.31 -7.91 -12.74
CA GLY A 12 -2.54 -8.29 -12.08
C GLY A 12 -2.37 -9.50 -11.15
N ALA A 13 -1.66 -10.53 -11.59
CA ALA A 13 -1.36 -11.70 -10.78
C ALA A 13 -0.54 -11.33 -9.53
N VAL A 14 0.50 -10.51 -9.69
CA VAL A 14 1.28 -10.02 -8.55
C VAL A 14 0.43 -9.15 -7.63
N ALA A 15 -0.42 -8.27 -8.16
CA ALA A 15 -1.32 -7.45 -7.35
C ALA A 15 -2.31 -8.30 -6.53
N LEU A 16 -2.88 -9.34 -7.12
CA LEU A 16 -3.82 -10.23 -6.43
C LEU A 16 -3.18 -11.05 -5.32
N ILE A 17 -1.89 -11.38 -5.45
CA ILE A 17 -1.16 -12.15 -4.44
C ILE A 17 -0.53 -11.22 -3.39
N ALA A 18 0.30 -10.28 -3.82
CA ALA A 18 1.08 -9.41 -2.93
C ALA A 18 0.24 -8.26 -2.35
N GLY A 19 -0.78 -7.77 -3.07
CA GLY A 19 -1.62 -6.66 -2.61
C GLY A 19 -2.33 -6.94 -1.29
N PRO A 20 -3.05 -8.07 -1.12
CA PRO A 20 -3.64 -8.45 0.16
C PRO A 20 -2.61 -8.64 1.28
N LEU A 21 -1.42 -9.16 0.97
CA LEU A 21 -0.34 -9.33 1.95
C LEU A 21 0.19 -7.97 2.42
N THR A 22 0.40 -7.03 1.50
CA THR A 22 0.83 -5.66 1.81
C THR A 22 -0.25 -4.91 2.59
N ALA A 23 -1.53 -5.03 2.20
CA ALA A 23 -2.64 -4.41 2.92
C ALA A 23 -2.75 -4.93 4.37
N ARG A 24 -2.64 -6.26 4.56
CA ARG A 24 -2.61 -6.88 5.89
C ARG A 24 -1.38 -6.46 6.69
N SER A 25 -0.22 -6.35 6.07
CA SER A 25 1.01 -5.87 6.73
C SER A 25 0.87 -4.43 7.18
N SER A 26 0.27 -3.57 6.34
CA SER A 26 -0.05 -2.19 6.66
C SER A 26 -0.99 -2.11 7.87
N GLU A 27 -2.10 -2.86 7.87
CA GLU A 27 -3.06 -2.88 8.97
C GLU A 27 -2.47 -3.39 10.30
N ARG A 28 -1.48 -4.28 10.25
CA ARG A 28 -0.75 -4.74 11.45
C ARG A 28 0.14 -3.67 12.06
N ARG A 29 0.68 -2.75 11.24
CA ARG A 29 1.56 -1.66 11.70
C ARG A 29 0.75 -0.44 12.15
N GLU A 30 -0.32 -0.14 11.43
CA GLU A 30 -1.24 0.93 11.72
C GLU A 30 -2.67 0.43 11.61
N HIS A 31 -3.42 0.46 12.71
CA HIS A 31 -4.82 0.08 12.66
C HIS A 31 -5.61 1.04 11.76
N VAL A 32 -6.54 0.47 10.99
CA VAL A 32 -7.45 1.21 10.10
C VAL A 32 -8.76 1.44 10.85
N TYR A 33 -9.08 2.70 11.12
CA TYR A 33 -10.24 3.09 11.93
C TYR A 33 -11.48 3.37 11.08
N GLY A 34 -11.33 3.72 9.81
CA GLY A 34 -12.41 4.05 8.87
C GLY A 34 -13.29 2.87 8.42
N GLY A 35 -13.16 1.71 9.08
CA GLY A 35 -13.98 0.52 8.84
C GLY A 35 -13.77 -0.14 7.48
N ALA A 36 -14.79 -0.86 7.01
CA ALA A 36 -14.77 -1.59 5.74
C ALA A 36 -14.39 -0.73 4.51
N PRO A 37 -14.95 0.49 4.28
CA PRO A 37 -14.60 1.27 3.09
C PRO A 37 -13.12 1.70 3.08
N ALA A 38 -12.58 2.11 4.22
CA ALA A 38 -11.16 2.45 4.35
C ALA A 38 -10.26 1.23 4.09
N ARG A 39 -10.63 0.05 4.60
CA ARG A 39 -9.90 -1.20 4.32
C ARG A 39 -9.87 -1.56 2.83
N VAL A 40 -10.99 -1.40 2.13
CA VAL A 40 -11.08 -1.65 0.69
C VAL A 40 -10.22 -0.66 -0.10
N LEU A 41 -10.25 0.63 0.25
CA LEU A 41 -9.42 1.64 -0.41
C LEU A 41 -7.93 1.41 -0.16
N ASN A 42 -7.53 1.05 1.06
CA ASN A 42 -6.16 0.66 1.38
C ASN A 42 -5.74 -0.59 0.58
N LEU A 43 -6.63 -1.58 0.42
CA LEU A 43 -6.38 -2.75 -0.40
C LEU A 43 -6.13 -2.38 -1.87
N ILE A 44 -6.99 -1.55 -2.46
CA ILE A 44 -6.84 -1.07 -3.85
C ILE A 44 -5.52 -0.31 -4.02
N ALA A 45 -5.20 0.58 -3.07
CA ALA A 45 -3.94 1.32 -3.06
C ALA A 45 -2.72 0.37 -3.03
N CYS A 46 -2.73 -0.61 -2.13
CA CYS A 46 -1.67 -1.61 -2.01
C CYS A 46 -1.55 -2.45 -3.29
N MET A 47 -2.67 -2.93 -3.84
CA MET A 47 -2.70 -3.70 -5.10
C MET A 47 -2.13 -2.91 -6.26
N GLY A 48 -2.56 -1.65 -6.43
CA GLY A 48 -2.04 -0.78 -7.48
C GLY A 48 -0.55 -0.55 -7.31
N PHE A 49 -0.10 -0.20 -6.09
CA PHE A 49 1.30 0.10 -5.82
C PHE A 49 2.24 -1.08 -6.13
N VAL A 50 1.88 -2.29 -5.69
CA VAL A 50 2.71 -3.49 -5.96
C VAL A 50 2.65 -3.96 -7.42
N ALA A 51 1.60 -3.60 -8.18
CA ALA A 51 1.48 -3.94 -9.60
C ALA A 51 2.42 -3.12 -10.50
N ILE A 52 2.82 -1.91 -10.09
CA ILE A 52 3.59 -0.99 -10.95
C ILE A 52 4.86 -1.66 -11.47
N LEU A 53 5.72 -2.13 -10.56
CA LEU A 53 7.02 -2.68 -10.91
C LEU A 53 6.92 -3.91 -11.82
N PRO A 54 6.16 -4.98 -11.50
CA PRO A 54 6.06 -6.14 -12.38
C PRO A 54 5.42 -5.80 -13.74
N THR A 55 4.46 -4.86 -13.79
CA THR A 55 3.87 -4.43 -15.07
C THR A 55 4.89 -3.71 -15.94
N VAL A 56 5.60 -2.74 -15.37
CA VAL A 56 6.61 -1.94 -16.08
C VAL A 56 7.79 -2.80 -16.52
N LEU A 57 8.30 -3.68 -15.65
CA LEU A 57 9.40 -4.59 -16.00
C LEU A 57 9.01 -5.55 -17.11
N THR A 58 7.82 -6.16 -17.05
CA THR A 58 7.33 -7.02 -18.13
C THR A 58 7.21 -6.24 -19.44
N GLY A 59 6.80 -4.97 -19.37
CA GLY A 59 6.72 -4.09 -20.54
C GLY A 59 8.05 -3.77 -21.19
N LEU A 60 9.05 -3.48 -20.36
CA LEU A 60 10.41 -3.26 -20.82
C LEU A 60 10.98 -4.54 -21.47
N LEU A 61 10.80 -5.70 -20.83
CA LEU A 61 11.27 -6.99 -21.34
C LEU A 61 10.58 -7.43 -22.64
N THR A 62 9.34 -7.00 -22.86
CA THR A 62 8.58 -7.26 -24.09
C THR A 62 8.78 -6.22 -25.19
N GLY A 63 9.66 -5.24 -24.97
CA GLY A 63 10.09 -4.30 -26.01
C GLY A 63 9.29 -3.00 -26.12
N HIS A 64 8.44 -2.65 -25.14
CA HIS A 64 7.65 -1.41 -25.19
C HIS A 64 8.47 -0.13 -24.95
N GLY A 65 9.69 -0.23 -24.42
CA GLY A 65 10.54 0.93 -24.15
C GLY A 65 9.83 2.00 -23.30
N ALA A 66 9.97 3.28 -23.67
CA ALA A 66 9.33 4.39 -22.96
C ALA A 66 7.80 4.45 -23.10
N ALA A 67 7.21 3.74 -24.08
CA ALA A 67 5.75 3.73 -24.28
C ALA A 67 5.00 3.04 -23.12
N ILE A 68 5.70 2.36 -22.21
CA ILE A 68 5.11 1.77 -21.00
C ILE A 68 4.81 2.78 -19.89
N LEU A 69 5.44 3.95 -19.93
CA LEU A 69 5.34 4.94 -18.85
C LEU A 69 3.89 5.37 -18.56
N PRO A 70 3.03 5.66 -19.56
CA PRO A 70 1.64 6.03 -19.29
C PRO A 70 0.86 4.97 -18.51
N ILE A 71 1.10 3.68 -18.75
CA ILE A 71 0.43 2.59 -18.02
C ILE A 71 0.94 2.56 -16.58
N GLY A 72 2.26 2.64 -16.37
CA GLY A 72 2.84 2.70 -15.03
C GLY A 72 2.32 3.89 -14.22
N PHE A 73 2.27 5.08 -14.84
CA PHE A 73 1.69 6.28 -14.23
C PHE A 73 0.18 6.17 -14.03
N GLY A 74 -0.55 5.48 -14.90
CA GLY A 74 -1.98 5.21 -14.72
C GLY A 74 -2.24 4.35 -13.49
N ILE A 75 -1.49 3.26 -13.32
CA ILE A 75 -1.58 2.39 -12.13
C ILE A 75 -1.21 3.19 -10.86
N LEU A 76 -0.13 3.99 -10.92
CA LEU A 76 0.25 4.87 -9.82
C LEU A 76 -0.84 5.88 -9.49
N GLY A 77 -1.46 6.49 -10.50
CA GLY A 77 -2.58 7.43 -10.34
C GLY A 77 -3.75 6.79 -9.61
N ILE A 78 -4.14 5.56 -9.98
CA ILE A 78 -5.19 4.81 -9.29
C ILE A 78 -4.80 4.53 -7.83
N ALA A 79 -3.56 4.10 -7.59
CA ALA A 79 -3.08 3.83 -6.23
C ALA A 79 -3.10 5.10 -5.35
N LEU A 80 -2.67 6.23 -5.90
CA LEU A 80 -2.68 7.54 -5.23
C LEU A 80 -4.11 8.01 -4.95
N LEU A 81 -5.01 7.93 -5.93
CA LEU A 81 -6.42 8.29 -5.75
C LEU A 81 -7.09 7.45 -4.66
N ALA A 82 -6.84 6.13 -4.64
CA ALA A 82 -7.33 5.25 -3.60
C ALA A 82 -6.74 5.63 -2.23
N SER A 83 -5.46 6.01 -2.17
CA SER A 83 -4.78 6.47 -0.95
C SER A 83 -5.34 7.80 -0.43
N PHE A 84 -5.64 8.74 -1.34
CA PHE A 84 -6.29 10.00 -0.99
C PHE A 84 -7.70 9.79 -0.45
N ALA A 85 -8.51 8.96 -1.13
CA ALA A 85 -9.84 8.61 -0.66
C ALA A 85 -9.79 7.88 0.69
N PHE A 86 -8.81 6.99 0.88
CA PHE A 86 -8.54 6.36 2.16
C PHE A 86 -8.27 7.40 3.24
N GLY A 87 -7.35 8.34 3.00
CA GLY A 87 -7.02 9.40 3.96
C GLY A 87 -8.20 10.30 4.32
N PHE A 88 -9.08 10.59 3.35
CA PHE A 88 -10.29 11.38 3.59
C PHE A 88 -11.28 10.69 4.54
N ILE A 89 -11.41 9.37 4.47
CA ILE A 89 -12.27 8.59 5.38
C ILE A 89 -11.56 8.33 6.71
N GLU A 90 -10.28 8.00 6.65
CA GLU A 90 -9.47 7.60 7.81
C GLU A 90 -9.18 8.77 8.75
N GLY A 91 -9.01 10.00 8.23
CA GLY A 91 -8.72 11.19 9.03
C GLY A 91 -9.74 11.45 10.15
N PRO A 92 -11.03 11.67 9.81
CA PRO A 92 -12.08 11.87 10.82
C PRO A 92 -12.26 10.65 11.74
N ALA A 93 -12.04 9.44 11.23
CA ALA A 93 -12.15 8.21 12.03
C ALA A 93 -11.03 8.10 13.06
N ARG A 94 -9.79 8.47 12.69
CA ARG A 94 -8.63 8.50 13.58
C ARG A 94 -8.76 9.55 14.68
N GLU A 95 -9.39 10.69 14.40
CA GLU A 95 -9.64 11.72 15.41
C GLU A 95 -10.63 11.27 16.49
N ARG A 96 -11.61 10.45 16.10
CA ARG A 96 -12.63 9.88 17.00
C ARG A 96 -12.18 8.59 17.66
N ALA A 97 -11.17 7.94 17.11
CA ALA A 97 -10.61 6.74 17.69
C ALA A 97 -10.05 7.05 19.08
N PRO A 98 -10.11 6.09 20.03
CA PRO A 98 -9.35 6.23 21.24
C PRO A 98 -7.90 6.48 20.81
N LYS A 99 -7.33 7.62 21.23
CA LYS A 99 -5.90 7.86 21.08
C LYS A 99 -5.24 6.75 21.88
N VAL A 100 -4.92 5.64 21.22
CA VAL A 100 -3.93 4.71 21.71
C VAL A 100 -2.74 5.61 21.87
N VAL A 101 -2.41 5.96 23.11
CA VAL A 101 -1.17 6.63 23.44
C VAL A 101 -0.13 5.73 22.80
N ARG A 102 0.40 6.11 21.62
CA ARG A 102 1.50 5.42 20.97
C ARG A 102 2.70 5.70 21.85
N SER A 103 2.75 4.99 22.97
CA SER A 103 3.79 5.08 23.97
C SER A 103 5.04 4.34 23.57
N ALA A 104 5.18 3.91 22.31
CA ALA A 104 6.50 3.48 21.82
C ALA A 104 7.53 4.64 21.88
N LEU A 105 7.08 5.90 21.88
CA LEU A 105 7.93 7.09 22.10
C LEU A 105 7.78 7.72 23.49
N ASN A 106 6.74 7.37 24.27
CA ASN A 106 6.45 7.96 25.58
C ASN A 106 6.52 6.98 26.77
N GLN A 107 6.86 5.70 26.54
CA GLN A 107 7.15 4.71 27.59
C GLN A 107 8.57 4.17 27.44
N TRP A 108 9.55 5.04 27.13
CA TRP A 108 10.91 4.64 27.49
C TRP A 108 11.03 4.82 29.00
N THR A 109 10.85 3.72 29.73
CA THR A 109 10.92 3.72 31.18
C THR A 109 12.38 3.59 31.62
N GLU A 110 12.70 4.03 32.85
CA GLU A 110 14.03 3.81 33.44
C GLU A 110 14.41 2.31 33.44
N GLU A 111 13.42 1.42 33.52
CA GLU A 111 13.60 -0.03 33.41
C GLU A 111 14.05 -0.47 32.01
N ASP A 112 13.55 0.15 30.94
CA ASP A 112 13.95 -0.16 29.56
C ASP A 112 15.37 0.36 29.26
N ALA A 113 15.78 1.47 29.88
CA ALA A 113 17.14 1.97 29.82
C ALA A 113 18.12 1.03 30.55
N ARG A 114 17.75 0.51 31.73
CA ARG A 114 18.59 -0.48 32.45
C ARG A 114 18.67 -1.83 31.74
N LYS A 115 17.63 -2.26 31.03
CA LYS A 115 17.59 -3.54 30.31
C LYS A 115 18.26 -3.50 28.93
N SER A 116 18.48 -2.33 28.34
CA SER A 116 19.06 -2.21 26.99
C SER A 116 20.59 -2.36 26.95
N GLY A 117 21.27 -2.34 28.10
CA GLY A 117 22.72 -2.54 28.19
C GLY A 117 23.56 -1.40 27.59
N LEU A 118 22.94 -0.22 27.40
CA LEU A 118 23.63 1.04 27.11
C LEU A 118 24.10 1.72 28.39
#